data_AF-A0A7X7Q5I7-F1
#
_entry.id   AF-A0A7X7Q5I7-F1
#
_cell.length_a   1.000
_cell.length_b   1.000
_cell.length_c   1.000
_cell.angle_alpha   90.00
_cell.angle_beta   90.00
_cell.angle_gamma   90.00
#
_symmetry.space_group_name_H-M   'P 1'
#
loop_
_entity.id
_entity.type
_entity.pdbx_description
1 polymer ?
#
loop_
_entity_poly.entity_id
_entity_poly.type
_entity_poly.pdbx_seq_one_letter_code
_entity_poly.pdbx_strand_id
1 'polypeptide(L)'
;YVEVLMDIAFRSFPLSREETLNMIGQINSYPLLLGVRGESRKDIDEVANTIIKVGWILHNCSAISDIEVNPLMVYDHGEGVKAVDVRILLRESEEA
;
A
#
# COMPACT_ATOMS: atom_id res chain seq x y z
N TYR A 1 -12.82 6.24 5.33
CA TYR A 1 -13.28 5.69 4.03
C TYR A 1 -13.08 4.18 3.92
N VAL A 2 -11.92 3.64 4.33
CA VAL A 2 -11.65 2.19 4.33
C VAL A 2 -12.77 1.37 4.98
N GLU A 3 -13.17 1.70 6.21
CA GLU A 3 -14.22 1.00 6.96
C GLU A 3 -15.64 1.15 6.39
N VAL A 4 -15.87 2.15 5.52
CA VAL A 4 -17.21 2.47 5.00
C VAL A 4 -17.41 1.86 3.61
N LEU A 5 -16.40 1.95 2.75
CA LEU A 5 -16.47 1.43 1.38
C LEU A 5 -16.15 -0.07 1.31
N MET A 6 -15.45 -0.60 2.33
CA MET A 6 -15.03 -2.00 2.39
C MET A 6 -14.26 -2.47 1.15
N ASP A 7 -13.65 -1.53 0.43
CA ASP A 7 -12.91 -1.79 -0.80
C ASP A 7 -11.46 -2.16 -0.48
N ILE A 8 -11.26 -3.41 -0.06
CA ILE A 8 -10.03 -3.88 0.56
C ILE A 8 -9.60 -5.20 -0.07
N ALA A 9 -8.31 -5.36 -0.31
CA ALA A 9 -7.69 -6.63 -0.69
C ALA A 9 -6.59 -6.99 0.31
N PHE A 10 -6.56 -8.26 0.74
CA PHE A 10 -5.56 -8.77 1.69
C PHE A 10 -4.60 -9.73 1.02
N ARG A 11 -3.34 -9.69 1.45
CA ARG A 11 -2.30 -10.65 1.07
C ARG A 11 -1.33 -10.89 2.23
N SER A 12 -0.83 -12.11 2.31
CA SER A 12 0.27 -12.48 3.21
C SER A 12 1.61 -12.15 2.58
N PHE A 13 2.51 -11.53 3.34
CA PHE A 13 3.91 -11.33 2.94
C PHE A 13 4.74 -12.59 3.23
N PRO A 14 5.74 -12.98 2.41
CA PRO A 14 6.31 -12.28 1.25
C PRO A 14 5.42 -12.29 -0.01
N LEU A 15 5.54 -11.23 -0.82
CA LEU A 15 4.80 -11.06 -2.07
C LEU A 15 5.74 -10.77 -3.24
N SER A 16 5.46 -11.39 -4.39
CA SER A 16 6.07 -11.01 -5.66
C SER A 16 5.45 -9.72 -6.21
N ARG A 17 6.14 -9.10 -7.17
CA ARG A 17 5.63 -7.92 -7.89
C ARG A 17 4.33 -8.22 -8.64
N GLU A 18 4.24 -9.39 -9.26
CA GLU A 18 3.04 -9.82 -9.98
C GLU A 18 1.84 -9.99 -9.05
N GLU A 19 2.03 -10.69 -7.92
CA GLU A 19 0.97 -10.84 -6.90
C GLU A 19 0.51 -9.50 -6.33
N THR A 20 1.44 -8.56 -6.15
CA THR A 20 1.15 -7.21 -5.65
C THR A 20 0.32 -6.42 -6.66
N LEU A 21 0.68 -6.44 -7.94
CA LEU A 21 -0.10 -5.78 -9.00
C LEU A 21 -1.48 -6.41 -9.14
N ASN A 22 -1.57 -7.74 -9.08
CA ASN A 22 -2.84 -8.46 -9.11
C ASN A 22 -3.72 -8.10 -7.90
N MET A 23 -3.15 -7.95 -6.71
CA MET A 23 -3.88 -7.50 -5.51
C MET A 23 -4.42 -6.08 -5.68
N ILE A 24 -3.62 -5.14 -6.20
CA ILE A 24 -4.07 -3.77 -6.47
C ILE A 24 -5.25 -3.78 -7.48
N GLY A 25 -5.21 -4.66 -8.47
CA GLY A 25 -6.30 -4.82 -9.45
C GLY A 25 -7.61 -5.40 -8.90
N GLN A 26 -7.63 -5.89 -7.65
CA GLN A 26 -8.82 -6.51 -7.04
C GLN A 26 -9.75 -5.52 -6.34
N ILE A 27 -9.28 -4.30 -6.05
CA ILE A 27 -10.13 -3.28 -5.44
C ILE A 27 -11.06 -2.69 -6.50
N ASN A 28 -12.31 -2.43 -6.13
CA ASN A 28 -13.33 -1.84 -6.99
C ASN A 28 -12.94 -0.45 -7.48
N SER A 29 -12.14 0.29 -6.71
CA SER A 29 -11.61 1.60 -7.08
C SER A 29 -10.43 1.54 -8.05
N TYR A 30 -9.94 0.36 -8.45
CA TYR A 30 -8.83 0.22 -9.39
C TYR A 30 -8.99 1.02 -10.69
N PRO A 31 -10.19 1.12 -11.31
CA PRO A 31 -10.39 1.96 -12.50
C PRO A 31 -10.03 3.45 -12.30
N LEU A 32 -10.10 3.98 -11.07
CA LEU A 32 -9.67 5.34 -10.76
C LEU A 32 -8.15 5.51 -10.89
N LEU A 33 -7.39 4.46 -10.61
CA LEU A 33 -5.93 4.45 -10.80
C LEU A 33 -5.54 4.37 -12.28
N LEU A 34 -6.44 3.91 -13.15
CA LEU A 34 -6.24 3.90 -14.60
C LEU A 34 -6.47 5.27 -15.25
N GLY A 35 -7.00 6.24 -14.48
CA GLY A 35 -7.44 7.54 -14.96
C GLY A 35 -8.88 7.50 -15.48
N VAL A 36 -9.63 8.59 -15.26
CA VAL A 36 -10.99 8.75 -15.79
C VAL A 36 -11.08 10.01 -16.65
N ARG A 37 -11.85 9.96 -17.75
CA ARG A 37 -12.20 11.13 -18.57
C ARG A 37 -11.00 11.99 -19.03
N GLY A 38 -9.95 11.36 -19.55
CA GLY A 38 -8.77 12.04 -20.09
C GLY A 38 -7.70 12.36 -19.05
N GLU A 39 -7.90 11.97 -17.78
CA GLU A 39 -6.83 11.94 -16.79
C GLU A 39 -5.75 10.90 -17.16
N SER A 40 -4.51 11.22 -16.80
CA SER A 40 -3.39 10.27 -16.87
C SER A 40 -3.62 9.09 -15.93
N ARG A 41 -3.06 7.94 -16.30
CA ARG A 41 -2.91 6.80 -15.38
C ARG A 41 -2.03 7.22 -14.20
N LYS A 42 -2.36 6.73 -13.00
CA LYS A 42 -1.57 6.91 -11.79
C LYS A 42 -0.36 5.98 -11.75
N ASP A 43 0.63 6.30 -10.92
CA ASP A 43 1.85 5.50 -10.77
C ASP A 43 1.63 4.21 -9.95
N ILE A 44 0.91 3.25 -10.55
CA ILE A 44 0.58 1.97 -9.94
C ILE A 44 1.83 1.13 -9.66
N ASP A 45 2.88 1.31 -10.48
CA ASP A 45 4.15 0.60 -10.29
C ASP A 45 4.83 1.05 -9.00
N GLU A 46 4.81 2.35 -8.68
CA GLU A 46 5.34 2.84 -7.40
C GLU A 46 4.44 2.54 -6.20
N VAL A 47 3.13 2.39 -6.40
CA VAL A 47 2.24 1.83 -5.35
C VAL A 47 2.67 0.40 -5.01
N ALA A 48 2.87 -0.45 -6.03
CA ALA A 48 3.30 -1.84 -5.81
C ALA A 48 4.69 -1.91 -5.14
N ASN A 49 5.64 -1.10 -5.61
CA ASN A 49 6.97 -1.01 -5.01
C ASN A 49 6.90 -0.58 -3.53
N THR A 50 6.01 0.36 -3.20
CA THR A 50 5.82 0.84 -1.82
C THR A 50 5.27 -0.26 -0.92
N ILE A 51 4.25 -1.00 -1.36
CA ILE A 51 3.69 -2.14 -0.62
C ILE A 51 4.77 -3.17 -0.31
N ILE A 52 5.58 -3.55 -1.31
CA ILE A 52 6.66 -4.52 -1.14
C ILE A 52 7.73 -4.00 -0.16
N LYS A 53 8.15 -2.74 -0.29
CA LYS A 53 9.13 -2.12 0.61
C LYS A 53 8.63 -2.07 2.06
N VAL A 54 7.38 -1.67 2.28
CA VAL A 54 6.76 -1.65 3.62
C VAL A 54 6.70 -3.06 4.20
N GLY A 55 6.28 -4.05 3.40
CA GLY A 55 6.29 -5.46 3.80
C GLY A 55 7.66 -5.95 4.25
N TRP A 56 8.72 -5.60 3.52
CA TRP A 56 10.10 -5.92 3.92
C TRP A 56 10.54 -5.20 5.20
N ILE A 57 10.16 -3.94 5.41
CA ILE A 57 10.46 -3.24 6.67
C ILE A 57 9.81 -3.98 7.84
N LEU A 58 8.53 -4.31 7.72
CA LEU A 58 7.79 -5.02 8.76
C LEU A 58 8.37 -6.42 9.04
N HIS A 59 8.76 -7.14 7.97
CA HIS A 59 9.36 -8.47 8.08
C HIS A 59 10.74 -8.46 8.75
N ASN A 60 11.56 -7.45 8.49
CA ASN A 60 12.93 -7.37 9.01
C ASN A 60 13.04 -6.63 10.35
N CYS A 61 12.01 -5.87 10.76
CA CYS A 61 12.02 -5.13 12.01
C CYS A 61 11.09 -5.78 13.04
N SER A 62 11.63 -6.68 13.85
CA SER A 62 10.89 -7.39 14.89
C SER A 62 10.34 -6.49 16.01
N ALA A 63 10.73 -5.22 16.07
CA ALA A 63 10.14 -4.27 17.02
C ALA A 63 8.79 -3.69 16.53
N ILE A 64 8.48 -3.76 15.23
CA ILE A 64 7.27 -3.13 14.65
C ILE A 64 6.16 -4.16 14.51
N SER A 65 5.00 -3.95 15.14
CA SER A 65 3.83 -4.82 14.98
C SER A 65 3.06 -4.50 13.70
N ASP A 66 2.88 -3.22 13.40
CA ASP A 66 2.03 -2.73 12.30
C ASP A 66 2.61 -1.45 11.69
N ILE A 67 2.40 -1.29 10.38
CA ILE A 67 2.65 -0.05 9.65
C ILE A 67 1.39 0.28 8.85
N GLU A 68 0.84 1.46 9.11
CA GLU A 68 -0.25 2.02 8.32
C GLU A 68 0.25 3.26 7.58
N VAL A 69 0.03 3.29 6.26
CA VAL A 69 0.29 4.47 5.42
C VAL A 69 -1.05 4.99 4.92
N ASN A 70 -1.51 6.11 5.47
CA ASN A 70 -2.83 6.64 5.15
C ASN A 70 -2.89 8.16 5.41
N PRO A 71 -2.91 9.02 4.37
CA PRO A 71 -2.99 8.67 2.95
C PRO A 71 -1.61 8.44 2.29
N LEU A 72 -1.59 7.51 1.33
CA LEU A 72 -0.56 7.45 0.29
C LEU A 72 -1.05 8.25 -0.92
N MET A 73 -0.42 9.39 -1.19
CA MET A 73 -0.70 10.18 -2.39
C MET A 73 -0.01 9.53 -3.60
N VAL A 74 -0.77 9.32 -4.68
CA VAL A 74 -0.28 8.71 -5.92
C VAL A 74 -0.36 9.75 -7.04
N TYR A 75 0.78 10.06 -7.65
CA TYR A 75 0.88 11.00 -8.75
C TYR A 75 0.69 10.30 -10.11
N ASP A 76 0.80 11.05 -11.19
CA ASP A 76 0.67 10.50 -12.53
C ASP A 76 1.82 9.53 -12.84
N HIS A 77 1.62 8.64 -13.80
CA HIS A 77 2.59 7.59 -14.13
C HIS A 77 3.98 8.17 -14.42
N GLY A 78 4.99 7.71 -13.68
CA GLY A 78 6.37 8.19 -13.75
C GLY A 78 6.71 9.29 -12.74
N GLU A 79 5.73 9.82 -12.00
CA GLU A 79 5.93 10.84 -10.97
C GLU A 79 5.92 10.27 -9.54
N GLY A 80 5.61 8.98 -9.39
CA GLY A 80 5.73 8.23 -8.14
C GLY A 80 4.64 8.49 -7.10
N VAL A 81 5.00 8.28 -5.83
CA VAL A 81 4.08 8.34 -4.68
C VAL A 81 4.70 9.07 -3.50
N LYS A 82 3.84 9.56 -2.60
CA LYS A 82 4.24 10.19 -1.34
C LYS A 82 3.36 9.75 -0.18
N ALA A 83 3.97 9.16 0.85
CA ALA A 83 3.31 8.95 2.12
C ALA A 83 3.12 10.32 2.80
N VAL A 84 1.87 10.74 3.00
CA VAL A 84 1.54 12.01 3.64
C VAL A 84 1.53 11.87 5.15
N ASP A 85 1.04 10.73 5.63
CA ASP A 85 1.06 10.33 7.03
C ASP A 85 1.39 8.84 7.16
N VAL A 86 2.06 8.48 8.25
CA VAL A 86 2.48 7.12 8.56
C VAL A 86 2.34 6.88 10.06
N ARG A 87 1.58 5.85 10.42
CA ARG A 87 1.46 5.37 11.79
C ARG A 87 2.19 4.04 11.92
N ILE A 88 3.06 3.95 12.93
CA ILE A 88 3.82 2.74 13.24
C ILE A 88 3.45 2.32 14.66
N LEU A 89 3.01 1.06 14.81
CA LEU A 89 2.80 0.44 16.11
C LEU A 89 3.99 -0.45 16.42
N LEU A 90 4.47 -0.37 17.66
CA LEU A 90 5.55 -1.20 18.15
C LEU A 90 4.96 -2.41 18.87
N ARG A 91 5.63 -3.55 18.77
CA ARG A 91 5.31 -4.71 19.61
C ARG A 91 5.49 -4.31 21.06
N GLU A 92 4.53 -4.66 21.90
CA GLU A 92 4.73 -4.57 23.35
C GLU A 92 5.88 -5.51 23.70
N SER A 93 6.89 -4.98 24.41
CA SER A 93 7.89 -5.81 25.03
C SER A 93 7.19 -6.68 26.06
N GLU A 94 7.32 -8.01 25.94
CA GLU A 94 6.99 -8.90 27.05
C GLU A 94 7.79 -8.43 28.27
N GLU A 95 7.10 -7.98 29.33
CA GLU A 95 7.72 -7.76 30.63
C GLU A 95 8.31 -9.10 31.07
N ALA A 96 9.63 -9.18 31.12
CA ALA A 96 10.38 -10.35 31.56
C ALA A 96 10.19 -10.64 33.06
#